data_AF-A0AAV5T0F7-F1
#
_entry.id   AF-A0AAV5T0F7-F1
#
_cell.length_a   1.000
_cell.length_b   1.000
_cell.length_c   1.000
_cell.angle_alpha   90.00
_cell.angle_beta   90.00
_cell.angle_gamma   90.00
#
_symmetry.space_group_name_H-M   'P 1'
#
loop_
_entity.id
_entity.type
_entity.pdbx_description
1 polymer ?
#
loop_
_entity_poly.entity_id
_entity_poly.type
_entity_poly.pdbx_seq_one_letter_code
_entity_poly.pdbx_strand_id
1 'polypeptide(L)' 'EAGNMTLVNGNKKVQVSKEFLSMHSPVFTKMFYGDFAIKGKKKVEIKEVEYEEFLDILSFLFALALPV' A
#
# COMPACT_ATOMS: atom_id res chain seq x y z
N GLU A 1 14.04 9.24 0.33
CA GLU A 1 13.72 8.31 -0.77
C GLU A 1 13.56 6.83 -0.37
N ALA A 2 13.45 6.46 0.93
CA ALA A 2 13.37 5.04 1.33
C ALA A 2 11.94 4.51 1.60
N GLY A 3 10.94 5.39 1.81
CA GLY A 3 9.63 4.98 2.36
C GLY A 3 8.44 4.94 1.41
N ASN A 4 8.51 5.54 0.23
CA ASN A 4 7.35 5.61 -0.67
C ASN A 4 7.33 4.43 -1.66
N MET A 5 6.14 3.94 -1.99
CA MET A 5 5.91 2.90 -3.00
C MET A 5 4.79 3.34 -3.95
N THR A 6 4.90 2.95 -5.23
CA THR A 6 3.81 3.10 -6.20
C THR A 6 3.05 1.78 -6.34
N LEU A 7 1.77 1.80 -6.02
CA LEU A 7 0.86 0.68 -6.29
C LEU A 7 0.16 0.93 -7.62
N VAL A 8 0.04 -0.10 -8.44
CA VAL A 8 -0.51 -0.01 -9.79
C VAL A 8 -1.62 -1.05 -9.97
N ASN A 9 -2.75 -0.61 -10.51
CA ASN A 9 -3.86 -1.46 -10.90
C ASN A 9 -4.28 -1.06 -12.33
N GLY A 10 -3.89 -1.90 -13.30
CA GLY A 10 -3.98 -1.56 -14.72
C GLY A 10 -3.24 -0.25 -15.04
N ASN A 11 -3.99 0.75 -15.53
CA ASN A 11 -3.45 2.07 -15.89
C ASN A 11 -3.45 3.06 -14.71
N LYS A 12 -4.10 2.72 -13.59
CA LYS A 12 -4.22 3.58 -12.42
C LYS A 12 -3.02 3.37 -11.48
N LYS A 13 -2.55 4.45 -10.86
CA LYS A 13 -1.37 4.44 -9.97
C LYS A 13 -1.65 5.27 -8.73
N VAL A 14 -1.24 4.76 -7.58
CA VAL A 14 -1.31 5.48 -6.29
C VAL A 14 0.05 5.42 -5.61
N GLN A 15 0.53 6.57 -5.12
CA GLN A 15 1.73 6.62 -4.28
C GLN A 15 1.33 6.53 -2.82
N VAL A 16 2.01 5.67 -2.07
CA VAL A 16 1.73 5.41 -0.65
C VAL A 16 3.03 5.39 0.15
N SER A 17 2.95 5.66 1.46
CA SER A 17 4.05 5.40 2.40
C SER A 17 3.98 3.94 2.87
N LYS A 18 5.09 3.21 2.69
CA LYS A 18 5.25 1.83 3.16
C LYS A 18 5.20 1.78 4.68
N GLU A 19 5.84 2.73 5.36
CA GLU A 19 5.87 2.80 6.81
C GLU A 19 4.47 2.97 7.38
N PHE A 20 3.73 3.97 6.87
CA PHE A 20 2.36 4.24 7.30
C PHE A 20 1.46 3.00 7.15
N LEU A 21 1.43 2.43 5.94
CA LEU A 21 0.59 1.26 5.68
C LEU A 21 1.02 0.04 6.50
N SER A 22 2.31 -0.13 6.78
CA SER A 22 2.81 -1.24 7.60
C SER A 22 2.43 -1.07 9.07
N MET A 23 2.51 0.16 9.60
CA MET A 23 2.08 0.47 10.97
C MET A 23 0.61 0.12 11.20
N HIS A 24 -0.24 0.35 10.20
CA HIS A 24 -1.69 0.18 10.32
C HIS A 24 -2.21 -1.15 9.73
N SER A 25 -1.35 -1.96 9.08
CA SER A 25 -1.75 -3.24 8.51
C SER A 25 -0.62 -4.28 8.52
N PRO A 26 -0.83 -5.43 9.19
CA PRO A 26 0.13 -6.52 9.15
C PRO A 26 0.26 -7.16 7.76
N VAL A 27 -0.77 -7.01 6.90
CA VAL A 27 -0.71 -7.44 5.49
C VAL A 27 0.32 -6.61 4.74
N PHE A 28 0.27 -5.28 4.87
CA PHE A 28 1.25 -4.40 4.22
C PHE A 28 2.66 -4.57 4.80
N THR A 29 2.79 -4.82 6.11
CA THR A 29 4.09 -5.18 6.72
C THR A 29 4.70 -6.41 6.05
N LYS A 30 3.93 -7.50 5.91
CA LYS A 30 4.39 -8.72 5.23
C LYS A 30 4.67 -8.47 3.75
N MET A 31 3.82 -7.71 3.07
CA MET A 31 3.97 -7.39 1.64
C MET A 31 5.25 -6.61 1.33
N PHE A 32 5.63 -5.63 2.17
CA PHE A 32 6.79 -4.76 1.90
C PHE A 32 8.10 -5.26 2.49
N TYR A 33 8.06 -5.90 3.67
CA TYR A 33 9.25 -6.26 4.44
C TYR A 33 9.44 -7.77 4.62
N GLY A 34 8.40 -8.57 4.40
CA GLY A 34 8.48 -10.03 4.41
C GLY A 34 9.23 -10.58 3.19
N ASP A 35 9.46 -11.89 3.17
CA ASP A 35 10.21 -12.55 2.10
C ASP A 35 9.41 -12.78 0.80
N PHE A 36 8.42 -11.91 0.56
CA PHE A 36 7.70 -11.87 -0.70
C PHE A 36 8.57 -11.26 -1.80
N ALA A 37 8.32 -11.64 -3.05
CA ALA A 37 9.00 -11.15 -4.25
C ALA A 37 8.83 -9.63 -4.53
N ILE A 38 8.29 -8.88 -3.57
CA ILE A 38 8.04 -7.44 -3.56
C ILE A 38 9.14 -6.68 -2.78
N LYS A 39 9.88 -7.36 -1.89
CA LYS A 39 10.96 -6.77 -1.12
C LYS A 39 12.00 -6.12 -2.04
N GLY A 40 12.21 -4.81 -1.88
CA GLY A 40 13.12 -4.00 -2.70
C GLY A 40 12.51 -3.42 -3.99
N LYS A 41 11.26 -3.72 -4.33
CA LYS A 41 10.58 -3.10 -5.49
C LYS A 41 10.01 -1.73 -5.12
N LYS A 42 10.17 -0.76 -6.03
CA LYS A 42 9.56 0.58 -5.92
C LYS A 42 8.12 0.62 -6.44
N LYS A 43 7.72 -0.39 -7.22
CA LYS A 43 6.40 -0.51 -7.82
C LYS A 43 5.86 -1.93 -7.62
N VAL A 44 4.58 -2.02 -7.27
CA VAL A 44 3.85 -3.29 -7.16
C VAL A 44 2.56 -3.22 -7.93
N GLU A 45 2.25 -4.28 -8.66
CA GLU A 45 0.99 -4.45 -9.35
C GLU A 45 0.02 -5.22 -8.46
N ILE A 46 -1.18 -4.68 -8.24
CA ILE A 46 -2.26 -5.31 -7.48
C ILE A 46 -3.34 -5.68 -8.50
N LYS A 47 -3.56 -6.99 -8.69
CA LYS A 47 -4.49 -7.55 -9.70
C LYS A 47 -5.76 -8.15 -9.12
N GLU A 48 -5.76 -8.44 -7.83
CA GLU A 48 -6.81 -9.24 -7.17
C GLU A 48 -7.90 -8.39 -6.51
N VAL A 49 -7.79 -7.06 -6.58
CA VAL A 49 -8.73 -6.12 -5.97
C VAL A 49 -9.09 -5.05 -7.00
N GLU A 50 -10.36 -4.69 -7.09
CA GLU A 50 -10.80 -3.57 -7.92
C GLU A 50 -10.19 -2.26 -7.40
N TYR A 51 -9.84 -1.35 -8.31
CA TYR A 51 -9.10 -0.15 -7.91
C TYR A 51 -9.86 0.71 -6.89
N GLU A 52 -11.18 0.86 -7.06
CA GLU A 52 -12.01 1.67 -6.16
C GLU A 52 -12.08 1.04 -4.76
N GLU A 53 -12.30 -0.27 -4.66
CA GLU A 53 -12.28 -0.99 -3.37
C GLU A 53 -10.91 -0.86 -2.68
N PHE A 54 -9.83 -0.91 -3.46
CA PHE A 54 -8.50 -0.71 -2.94
C PHE A 54 -8.28 0.73 -2.42
N LEU A 55 -8.80 1.75 -3.12
CA LEU A 55 -8.77 3.13 -2.66
C LEU A 55 -9.59 3.35 -1.40
N ASP A 56 -10.73 2.67 -1.26
CA ASP A 56 -11.56 2.76 -0.05
C ASP A 56 -10.80 2.22 1.16
N ILE A 57 -10.08 1.10 1.01
CA ILE A 57 -9.22 0.54 2.06
C ILE A 57 -8.11 1.54 2.44
N LEU A 58 -7.44 2.13 1.45
CA LEU A 58 -6.40 3.13 1.73
C LEU A 58 -7.00 4.34 2.47
N SER A 59 -8.13 4.87 1.99
CA SER A 59 -8.82 6.02 2.58
C SER A 59 -9.23 5.74 4.02
N PHE A 60 -9.72 4.53 4.30
CA PHE A 60 -10.05 4.08 5.65
C PHE A 60 -8.82 4.04 6.57
N LEU A 61 -7.69 3.48 6.11
CA LEU A 61 -6.45 3.45 6.88
C LEU A 61 -5.91 4.86 7.18
N PHE A 62 -6.02 5.79 6.23
CA PHE A 62 -5.62 7.17 6.43
C PHE A 62 -6.55 7.92 7.39
N ALA A 63 -7.87 7.72 7.27
CA ALA A 63 -8.86 8.33 8.15
C ALA A 63 -8.69 7.89 9.62
N LEU A 64 -8.36 6.62 9.85
CA LEU A 64 -8.07 6.08 11.19
C LEU A 64 -6.87 6.74 11.88
N ALA A 65 -5.93 7.30 11.11
CA ALA A 65 -4.71 7.88 11.65
C ALA A 65 -4.81 9.39 11.94
N LEU A 66 -5.91 10.04 11.55
CA LEU A 66 -6.15 11.44 11.90
C LEU A 66 -6.80 11.50 13.29
N PRO A 67 -6.20 12.21 14.27
CA PRO A 67 -6.89 12.49 15.53
C PRO A 67 -8.10 13.39 15.23
N VAL A 68 -9.26 12.99 15.75
CA VAL A 68 -10.49 13.81 15.78
C VAL A 68 -10.34 14.94 16.79
#